data_AF-A0A939VX79-F1
#
_entry.id   AF-A0A939VX79-F1
#
_cell.length_a   1.000
_cell.length_b   1.000
_cell.length_c   1.000
_cell.angle_alpha   90.00
_cell.angle_beta   90.00
_cell.angle_gamma   90.00
#
_symmetry.space_group_name_H-M   'P 1'
#
loop_
_entity.id
_entity.type
_entity.pdbx_description
1 polymer ?
#
loop_
_entity_poly.entity_id
_entity_poly.type
_entity_poly.pdbx_seq_one_letter_code
_entity_poly.pdbx_strand_id
1 'polypeptide(L)'
;MPRKLSIRFFYEREVRAVWDENLCKWWFSVLDVVALLNEQSDYTKNRNYWKYLKTKLSKTQPELVSTANQLKLTAKDGKKRLTDCLDSKGIIELAKNFPNQKAARFLDWFLYSDNTVDGRSRKKAYALFESGLLAKLEPGSVKCLQQIHAYLFGGLYDFAGQIRTRNISKGGFTFANALYFPAILQNIENMPE
;
A
#
# COMPACT_ATOMS: atom_id res chain seq x y z
N MET A 1 -9.09 -21.30 0.35
CA MET A 1 -8.44 -20.58 -0.76
C MET A 1 -7.42 -19.58 -0.21
N PRO A 2 -6.32 -19.30 -0.91
CA PRO A 2 -5.33 -18.32 -0.48
C PRO A 2 -5.94 -16.91 -0.54
N ARG A 3 -6.05 -16.22 0.60
CA ARG A 3 -6.53 -14.83 0.61
C ARG A 3 -5.42 -13.92 0.11
N LYS A 4 -5.73 -13.05 -0.86
CA LYS A 4 -4.78 -12.05 -1.39
C LYS A 4 -4.43 -11.05 -0.29
N LEU A 5 -3.15 -11.01 0.08
CA LEU A 5 -2.61 -10.04 1.04
C LEU A 5 -2.20 -8.77 0.30
N SER A 6 -2.45 -7.61 0.91
CA SER A 6 -2.01 -6.31 0.42
C SER A 6 -1.43 -5.53 1.58
N ILE A 7 -0.26 -4.95 1.38
CA ILE A 7 0.32 -3.98 2.32
C ILE A 7 0.18 -2.62 1.66
N ARG A 8 -0.50 -1.68 2.33
CA ARG A 8 -0.64 -0.30 1.89
C ARG A 8 0.24 0.59 2.74
N PHE A 9 0.68 1.71 2.18
CA PHE A 9 1.54 2.66 2.87
C PHE A 9 0.83 4.00 3.00
N PHE A 10 0.79 4.50 4.23
CA PHE A 10 0.47 5.90 4.53
C PHE A 10 1.69 6.51 5.18
N TYR A 11 2.33 7.44 4.46
CA TYR A 11 3.73 7.82 4.70
C TYR A 11 4.64 6.57 4.71
N GLU A 12 5.48 6.42 5.72
CA GLU A 12 6.39 5.26 5.87
C GLU A 12 5.80 4.15 6.75
N ARG A 13 4.48 4.18 7.04
CA ARG A 13 3.81 3.19 7.88
C ARG A 13 2.94 2.25 7.06
N GLU A 14 3.11 0.96 7.33
CA GLU A 14 2.37 -0.13 6.73
C GLU A 14 0.97 -0.29 7.34
N VAL A 15 -0.02 -0.51 6.48
CA VAL A 15 -1.38 -0.92 6.82
C VAL A 15 -1.67 -2.22 6.10
N ARG A 16 -1.71 -3.33 6.84
CA ARG A 16 -2.01 -4.65 6.26
C ARG A 16 -3.50 -4.76 5.95
N ALA A 17 -3.78 -5.32 4.78
CA ALA A 17 -5.11 -5.58 4.28
C ALA A 17 -5.22 -6.98 3.67
N VAL A 18 -6.40 -7.56 3.75
CA VAL A 18 -6.72 -8.89 3.21
C VAL A 18 -7.96 -8.78 2.34
N TRP A 19 -7.88 -9.33 1.13
CA TRP A 19 -9.04 -9.45 0.25
C TRP A 19 -9.91 -10.63 0.68
N ASP A 20 -11.21 -10.39 0.78
CA ASP A 20 -12.23 -11.41 0.94
C ASP A 20 -12.95 -11.60 -0.39
N GLU A 21 -12.75 -12.76 -1.01
CA GLU A 21 -13.33 -13.09 -2.31
C GLU A 21 -14.85 -13.31 -2.23
N ASN A 22 -15.37 -13.79 -1.11
CA ASN A 22 -16.80 -14.09 -0.96
C ASN A 22 -17.63 -12.81 -0.82
N LEU A 23 -17.09 -11.85 -0.06
CA LEU A 23 -17.76 -10.58 0.21
C LEU A 23 -17.29 -9.45 -0.71
N CYS A 24 -16.37 -9.74 -1.64
CA CYS A 24 -15.74 -8.80 -2.57
C CYS A 24 -15.28 -7.51 -1.87
N LYS A 25 -14.62 -7.62 -0.71
CA LYS A 25 -14.19 -6.46 0.08
C LYS A 25 -12.84 -6.64 0.75
N TRP A 26 -12.21 -5.51 1.06
CA TRP A 26 -10.96 -5.46 1.82
C TRP A 26 -11.22 -5.39 3.33
N TRP A 27 -10.47 -6.19 4.08
CA TRP A 27 -10.37 -6.13 5.54
C TRP A 27 -9.01 -5.57 5.94
N PHE A 28 -8.98 -4.55 6.79
CA PHE A 28 -7.78 -3.84 7.20
C PHE A 28 -7.47 -4.12 8.67
N SER A 29 -6.18 -4.25 9.00
CA SER A 29 -5.71 -4.42 10.38
C SER A 29 -6.06 -3.20 11.23
N VAL A 30 -6.88 -3.41 12.27
CA VAL A 30 -7.24 -2.35 13.22
C VAL A 30 -6.01 -1.86 13.97
N LEU A 31 -5.13 -2.77 14.39
CA LEU A 31 -3.93 -2.40 15.14
C LEU A 31 -2.97 -1.56 14.31
N ASP A 32 -2.87 -1.78 13.00
CA ASP A 32 -1.99 -0.99 12.14
C ASP A 32 -2.52 0.44 12.00
N VAL A 33 -3.83 0.59 11.84
CA VAL A 33 -4.49 1.91 11.79
C VAL A 33 -4.39 2.64 13.14
N VAL A 34 -4.64 1.95 14.26
CA VAL A 34 -4.47 2.53 15.61
C VAL A 34 -3.01 2.98 15.83
N ALA A 35 -2.04 2.14 15.47
CA ALA A 35 -0.62 2.45 15.56
C ALA A 35 -0.23 3.69 14.76
N LEU A 36 -0.81 3.82 13.56
CA LEU A 36 -0.61 4.94 12.67
C LEU A 36 -1.23 6.22 13.24
N LEU A 37 -2.49 6.18 13.67
CA LEU A 37 -3.22 7.36 14.18
C LEU A 37 -2.65 7.88 15.51
N ASN A 38 -2.06 7.00 16.32
CA ASN A 38 -1.37 7.35 17.56
C ASN A 38 0.13 7.61 17.40
N GLU A 39 0.70 7.44 16.19
CA GLU A 39 2.14 7.45 15.92
C GLU A 39 2.98 6.52 16.81
N GLN A 40 2.36 5.50 17.38
CA GLN A 40 2.96 4.60 18.32
C GLN A 40 3.44 3.35 17.60
N SER A 41 4.73 3.01 17.72
CA SER A 41 5.30 1.80 17.11
C SER A 41 5.23 0.58 18.03
N ASP A 42 5.06 0.79 19.34
CA ASP A 42 4.94 -0.26 20.34
C ASP A 42 3.63 -1.04 20.19
N TYR A 43 3.75 -2.32 19.85
CA TYR A 43 2.63 -3.23 19.66
C TYR A 43 1.74 -3.36 20.91
N THR A 44 2.33 -3.47 22.09
CA THR A 44 1.62 -3.67 23.35
C THR A 44 0.80 -2.44 23.71
N LYS A 45 1.37 -1.24 23.51
CA LYS A 45 0.64 0.03 23.73
C LYS A 45 -0.55 0.16 22.77
N ASN A 46 -0.36 -0.16 21.50
CA ASN A 46 -1.44 -0.12 20.51
C ASN A 46 -2.55 -1.14 20.81
N ARG A 47 -2.18 -2.35 21.22
CA ARG A 47 -3.13 -3.39 21.62
C ARG A 47 -3.93 -2.98 22.85
N ASN A 48 -3.27 -2.41 23.86
CA ASN A 48 -3.94 -1.95 25.09
C ASN A 48 -4.87 -0.77 24.80
N TYR A 49 -4.44 0.17 23.95
CA TYR A 49 -5.29 1.27 23.51
C TYR A 49 -6.50 0.77 22.73
N TRP A 50 -6.32 -0.17 21.79
CA TRP A 50 -7.44 -0.79 21.08
C TRP A 50 -8.40 -1.50 22.04
N LYS A 51 -7.90 -2.24 23.04
CA LYS A 51 -8.76 -2.86 24.06
C LYS A 51 -9.60 -1.84 24.81
N TYR A 52 -8.99 -0.72 25.23
CA TYR A 52 -9.70 0.39 25.86
C TYR A 52 -10.76 0.99 24.91
N LEU A 53 -10.36 1.31 23.68
CA LEU A 53 -11.23 1.93 22.68
C LEU A 53 -12.41 1.02 22.33
N LYS A 54 -12.18 -0.29 22.18
CA LYS A 54 -13.21 -1.30 21.92
C LYS A 54 -14.28 -1.33 23.03
N THR A 55 -13.87 -1.25 24.31
CA THR A 55 -14.80 -1.17 25.45
C THR A 55 -15.60 0.14 25.47
N LYS A 56 -14.99 1.25 25.01
CA LYS A 56 -15.70 2.52 24.87
C LYS A 56 -16.72 2.47 23.72
N LEU A 57 -16.28 2.00 22.56
CA LEU A 57 -17.09 1.86 21.35
C LEU A 57 -18.23 0.87 21.52
N SER A 58 -18.07 -0.20 22.30
CA SER A 58 -19.16 -1.14 22.55
C SER A 58 -20.37 -0.50 23.25
N LYS A 59 -20.18 0.65 23.92
CA LYS A 59 -21.25 1.41 24.57
C LYS A 59 -21.87 2.46 23.65
N THR A 60 -21.07 3.10 22.79
CA THR A 60 -21.50 4.24 21.97
C THR A 60 -21.83 3.87 20.53
N GLN A 61 -21.13 2.88 19.97
CA GLN A 61 -21.20 2.40 18.59
C GLN A 61 -21.02 0.87 18.54
N PRO A 62 -21.95 0.09 19.12
CA PRO A 62 -21.79 -1.36 19.27
C PRO A 62 -21.59 -2.10 17.94
N GLU A 63 -22.20 -1.61 16.85
CA GLU A 63 -22.09 -2.16 15.50
C GLU A 63 -20.66 -2.16 14.95
N LEU A 64 -19.87 -1.13 15.27
CA LEU A 64 -18.47 -1.03 14.85
C LEU A 64 -17.61 -2.14 15.49
N VAL A 65 -17.95 -2.53 16.72
CA VAL A 65 -17.23 -3.56 17.46
C VAL A 65 -17.69 -4.96 17.06
N SER A 66 -18.99 -5.15 16.81
CA SER A 66 -19.55 -6.45 16.42
C SER A 66 -19.18 -6.87 15.00
N THR A 67 -18.95 -5.91 14.10
CA THR A 67 -18.50 -6.15 12.72
C THR A 67 -17.00 -6.41 12.59
N ALA A 68 -16.23 -6.28 13.67
CA ALA A 68 -14.80 -6.57 13.66
C ALA A 68 -14.54 -8.08 13.53
N ASN A 69 -13.85 -8.47 12.45
CA ASN A 69 -13.51 -9.86 12.16
C ASN A 69 -12.07 -10.17 12.54
N GLN A 70 -11.84 -11.34 13.15
CA GLN A 70 -10.47 -11.78 13.47
C GLN A 70 -9.88 -12.59 12.33
N LEU A 71 -8.89 -11.99 11.65
CA LEU A 71 -8.20 -12.62 10.52
C LEU A 71 -6.75 -12.95 10.88
N LYS A 72 -6.23 -14.05 10.34
CA LYS A 72 -4.81 -14.42 10.49
C LYS A 72 -3.95 -13.57 9.55
N LEU A 73 -3.22 -12.60 10.12
CA LEU A 73 -2.28 -11.75 9.39
C LEU A 73 -0.84 -12.14 9.71
N THR A 74 0.06 -12.04 8.71
CA THR A 74 1.50 -12.20 8.91
C THR A 74 2.04 -11.00 9.69
N ALA A 75 2.75 -11.25 10.78
CA ALA A 75 3.46 -10.24 11.56
C ALA A 75 4.90 -10.06 11.08
N LYS A 76 5.63 -9.08 11.64
CA LYS A 76 7.02 -8.77 11.25
C LYS A 76 8.00 -9.94 11.41
N ASP A 77 7.72 -10.85 12.33
CA ASP A 77 8.49 -12.08 12.56
C ASP A 77 8.10 -13.23 11.62
N GLY A 78 7.27 -12.98 10.61
CA GLY A 78 6.77 -13.98 9.67
C GLY A 78 5.66 -14.88 10.22
N LYS A 79 5.32 -14.80 11.51
CA LYS A 79 4.28 -15.64 12.12
C LYS A 79 2.88 -15.09 11.86
N LYS A 80 1.92 -15.97 11.59
CA LYS A 80 0.51 -15.60 11.43
C LYS A 80 -0.20 -15.48 12.78
N ARG A 81 -0.82 -14.33 13.05
CA ARG A 81 -1.56 -14.07 14.30
C ARG A 81 -2.97 -13.57 14.01
N LEU A 82 -3.91 -13.94 14.87
CA LEU A 82 -5.27 -13.40 14.82
C LEU A 82 -5.23 -11.90 15.14
N THR A 83 -5.74 -11.10 14.23
CA THR A 83 -5.76 -9.64 14.31
C THR A 83 -7.19 -9.17 14.04
N ASP A 84 -7.71 -8.29 14.89
CA ASP A 84 -8.98 -7.62 14.65
C ASP A 84 -8.87 -6.79 13.36
N CYS A 85 -9.79 -7.01 12.43
CA CYS A 85 -9.85 -6.36 11.13
C CYS A 85 -11.23 -5.77 10.89
N LEU A 86 -11.27 -4.61 10.24
CA LEU A 86 -12.50 -3.92 9.84
C LEU A 86 -12.51 -3.71 8.33
N ASP A 87 -13.69 -3.61 7.75
CA ASP A 87 -13.83 -3.21 6.35
C ASP A 87 -13.66 -1.69 6.20
N SER A 88 -13.75 -1.18 4.96
CA SER A 88 -13.55 0.24 4.69
C SER A 88 -14.45 1.15 5.52
N LYS A 89 -15.74 0.78 5.69
CA LYS A 89 -16.68 1.58 6.49
C LYS A 89 -16.27 1.60 7.95
N GLY A 90 -15.90 0.44 8.50
CA GLY A 90 -15.40 0.33 9.87
C GLY A 90 -14.11 1.13 10.12
N ILE A 91 -13.17 1.13 9.19
CA ILE A 91 -11.93 1.92 9.33
C ILE A 91 -12.20 3.43 9.31
N ILE A 92 -13.12 3.88 8.45
CA ILE A 92 -13.52 5.30 8.40
C ILE A 92 -14.10 5.71 9.76
N GLU A 93 -15.02 4.92 10.31
CA GLU A 93 -15.67 5.23 11.58
C GLU A 93 -14.70 5.14 12.76
N LEU A 94 -13.80 4.14 12.74
CA LEU A 94 -12.70 4.04 13.70
C LEU A 94 -11.85 5.32 13.70
N ALA A 95 -11.44 5.80 12.52
CA ALA A 95 -10.56 6.96 12.42
C ALA A 95 -11.24 8.25 12.92
N LYS A 96 -12.56 8.42 12.74
CA LYS A 96 -13.30 9.57 13.30
C LYS A 96 -13.25 9.65 14.83
N ASN A 97 -13.01 8.54 15.51
CA ASN A 97 -12.85 8.51 16.97
C ASN A 97 -11.48 9.04 17.45
N PHE A 98 -10.60 9.47 16.55
CA PHE A 98 -9.32 10.10 16.85
C PHE A 98 -9.39 11.59 16.49
N PRO A 99 -9.60 12.50 17.46
CA PRO A 99 -9.73 13.93 17.21
C PRO A 99 -8.35 14.57 17.01
N ASN A 100 -7.61 14.15 15.99
CA ASN A 100 -6.30 14.69 15.67
C ASN A 100 -6.15 14.96 14.17
N GLN A 101 -5.24 15.85 13.78
CA GLN A 101 -5.00 16.19 12.37
C GLN A 101 -4.55 14.98 11.53
N LYS A 102 -3.99 13.95 12.17
CA LYS A 102 -3.49 12.74 11.51
C LYS A 102 -4.66 11.89 11.02
N ALA A 103 -5.73 11.79 11.82
CA ALA A 103 -6.95 11.10 11.44
C ALA A 103 -7.61 11.77 10.25
N ALA A 104 -7.63 13.11 10.20
CA ALA A 104 -8.12 13.85 9.03
C ALA A 104 -7.29 13.53 7.77
N ARG A 105 -5.95 13.59 7.86
CA ARG A 105 -5.06 13.24 6.74
C ARG A 105 -5.16 11.77 6.33
N PHE A 106 -5.31 10.88 7.30
CA PHE A 106 -5.50 9.45 7.07
C PHE A 106 -6.81 9.20 6.35
N LEU A 107 -7.92 9.83 6.77
CA LEU A 107 -9.21 9.71 6.12
C LEU A 107 -9.16 10.25 4.69
N ASP A 108 -8.51 11.39 4.47
CA ASP A 108 -8.30 11.94 3.13
C ASP A 108 -7.56 10.94 2.23
N TRP A 109 -6.44 10.40 2.69
CA TRP A 109 -5.73 9.33 1.98
C TRP A 109 -6.57 8.07 1.80
N PHE A 110 -7.29 7.62 2.81
CA PHE A 110 -8.02 6.36 2.79
C PHE A 110 -9.21 6.40 1.83
N LEU A 111 -9.89 7.55 1.77
CA LEU A 111 -11.05 7.81 0.91
C LEU A 111 -10.66 8.23 -0.49
N TYR A 112 -9.68 9.12 -0.63
CA TYR A 112 -9.24 9.71 -1.89
C TYR A 112 -7.93 9.13 -2.40
N SER A 113 -7.49 7.96 -1.92
CA SER A 113 -6.25 7.30 -2.40
C SER A 113 -6.22 7.26 -3.92
N ASP A 114 -7.35 7.05 -4.56
CA ASP A 114 -7.50 7.00 -6.02
C ASP A 114 -7.21 8.31 -6.77
N ASN A 115 -7.19 9.45 -6.07
CA ASN A 115 -6.85 10.76 -6.62
C ASN A 115 -5.39 11.14 -6.35
N THR A 116 -4.65 10.40 -5.52
CA THR A 116 -3.20 10.60 -5.40
C THR A 116 -2.48 10.08 -6.64
N VAL A 117 -1.24 10.51 -6.87
CA VAL A 117 -0.41 9.97 -7.96
C VAL A 117 -0.30 8.44 -7.85
N ASP A 118 -0.09 7.92 -6.65
CA ASP A 118 0.05 6.48 -6.41
C ASP A 118 -1.25 5.71 -6.64
N GLY A 119 -2.41 6.23 -6.22
CA GLY A 119 -3.67 5.53 -6.48
C GLY A 119 -4.10 5.60 -7.93
N ARG A 120 -3.82 6.71 -8.64
CA ARG A 120 -4.01 6.80 -10.09
C ARG A 120 -3.09 5.83 -10.83
N SER A 121 -1.82 5.74 -10.44
CA SER A 121 -0.86 4.78 -10.99
C SER A 121 -1.29 3.33 -10.72
N ARG A 122 -1.80 3.04 -9.51
CA ARG A 122 -2.36 1.73 -9.16
C ARG A 122 -3.54 1.33 -10.06
N LYS A 123 -4.48 2.25 -10.33
CA LYS A 123 -5.59 1.99 -11.27
C LYS A 123 -5.07 1.66 -12.66
N LYS A 124 -4.06 2.42 -13.11
CA LYS A 124 -3.38 2.15 -14.40
C LYS A 124 -2.70 0.79 -14.41
N ALA A 125 -2.12 0.34 -13.30
CA ALA A 125 -1.53 -1.00 -13.22
C ALA A 125 -2.55 -2.12 -13.43
N TYR A 126 -3.74 -2.00 -12.81
CA TYR A 126 -4.83 -2.96 -13.04
C TYR A 126 -5.30 -2.94 -14.50
N ALA A 127 -5.54 -1.75 -15.06
CA ALA A 127 -5.93 -1.60 -16.45
C ALA A 127 -4.87 -2.16 -17.43
N LEU A 128 -3.58 -1.96 -17.14
CA LEU A 128 -2.48 -2.51 -17.95
C LEU A 128 -2.56 -4.04 -18.01
N PHE A 129 -2.76 -4.67 -16.85
CA PHE A 129 -2.88 -6.12 -16.76
C PHE A 129 -4.11 -6.65 -17.50
N GLU A 130 -5.27 -6.01 -17.29
CA GLU A 130 -6.54 -6.41 -17.90
C GLU A 130 -6.58 -6.19 -19.42
N SER A 131 -5.87 -5.18 -19.92
CA SER A 131 -5.81 -4.87 -21.36
C SER A 131 -5.10 -5.94 -22.21
N GLY A 132 -4.36 -6.86 -21.58
CA GLY A 132 -3.52 -7.83 -22.28
C GLY A 132 -2.31 -7.22 -23.00
N LEU A 133 -2.05 -5.90 -22.84
CA LEU A 133 -0.91 -5.22 -23.47
C LEU A 133 0.44 -5.81 -23.03
N LEU A 134 0.55 -6.30 -21.79
CA LEU A 134 1.78 -6.92 -21.28
C LEU A 134 2.22 -8.13 -22.12
N ALA A 135 1.29 -8.90 -22.66
CA ALA A 135 1.61 -10.07 -23.49
C ALA A 135 2.25 -9.70 -24.84
N LYS A 136 2.17 -8.44 -25.24
CA LYS A 136 2.74 -7.92 -26.49
C LYS A 136 4.11 -7.26 -26.28
N LEU A 137 4.55 -7.12 -25.03
CA LEU A 137 5.84 -6.51 -24.69
C LEU A 137 6.92 -7.59 -24.64
N GLU A 138 8.14 -7.23 -25.05
CA GLU A 138 9.30 -8.11 -25.02
C GLU A 138 9.92 -8.12 -23.61
N PRO A 139 9.79 -9.21 -22.81
CA PRO A 139 10.38 -9.29 -21.48
C PRO A 139 11.90 -9.12 -21.53
N GLY A 140 12.49 -8.67 -20.42
CA GLY A 140 13.96 -8.50 -20.33
C GLY A 140 14.52 -7.22 -20.98
N SER A 141 13.72 -6.50 -21.79
CA SER A 141 14.17 -5.25 -22.43
C SER A 141 13.93 -3.99 -21.60
N VAL A 142 14.84 -3.02 -21.71
CA VAL A 142 14.73 -1.63 -21.24
C VAL A 142 13.51 -0.98 -21.87
N LYS A 143 13.25 -1.26 -23.16
CA LYS A 143 12.07 -0.74 -23.86
C LYS A 143 10.77 -1.19 -23.20
N CYS A 144 10.65 -2.47 -22.85
CA CYS A 144 9.50 -3.00 -22.10
C CYS A 144 9.36 -2.31 -20.75
N LEU A 145 10.46 -2.14 -20.00
CA LEU A 145 10.44 -1.43 -18.72
C LEU A 145 9.99 0.04 -18.88
N GLN A 146 10.47 0.74 -19.91
CA GLN A 146 10.03 2.09 -20.24
C GLN A 146 8.54 2.14 -20.61
N GLN A 147 8.03 1.17 -21.36
CA GLN A 147 6.61 1.09 -21.73
C GLN A 147 5.72 0.84 -20.52
N ILE A 148 6.12 -0.07 -19.61
CA ILE A 148 5.43 -0.28 -18.33
C ILE A 148 5.43 1.03 -17.53
N HIS A 149 6.59 1.69 -17.38
CA HIS A 149 6.71 2.94 -16.66
C HIS A 149 5.86 4.06 -17.29
N ALA A 150 5.87 4.19 -18.62
CA ALA A 150 5.05 5.15 -19.36
C ALA A 150 3.55 4.92 -19.13
N TYR A 151 3.10 3.66 -19.15
CA TYR A 151 1.69 3.34 -18.94
C TYR A 151 1.24 3.66 -17.51
N LEU A 152 2.03 3.26 -16.51
CA LEU A 152 1.71 3.47 -15.10
C LEU A 152 1.68 4.95 -14.72
N PHE A 153 2.63 5.74 -15.24
CA PHE A 153 2.86 7.11 -14.79
C PHE A 153 2.56 8.19 -15.83
N GLY A 154 2.15 7.83 -17.05
CA GLY A 154 1.83 8.79 -18.11
C GLY A 154 0.72 9.76 -17.67
N GLY A 155 0.92 11.06 -17.82
CA GLY A 155 0.00 12.08 -17.31
C GLY A 155 -0.06 12.19 -15.77
N LEU A 156 0.84 11.52 -15.05
CA LEU A 156 1.07 11.67 -13.61
C LEU A 156 2.45 12.24 -13.30
N TYR A 157 3.46 11.86 -14.08
CA TYR A 157 4.80 12.44 -14.06
C TYR A 157 5.24 12.83 -15.47
N ASP A 158 5.90 13.98 -15.59
CA ASP A 158 6.41 14.48 -16.88
C ASP A 158 7.53 13.59 -17.46
N PHE A 159 8.20 12.82 -16.60
CA PHE A 159 9.28 11.89 -16.96
C PHE A 159 8.80 10.45 -17.18
N ALA A 160 7.48 10.20 -17.28
CA ALA A 160 6.96 8.86 -17.51
C ALA A 160 7.57 8.22 -18.77
N GLY A 161 8.05 6.98 -18.65
CA GLY A 161 8.78 6.25 -19.69
C GLY A 161 10.21 6.74 -20.02
N GLN A 162 10.71 7.80 -19.41
CA GLN A 162 12.01 8.37 -19.75
C GLN A 162 13.15 7.78 -18.90
N ILE A 163 14.33 7.64 -19.49
CA ILE A 163 15.56 7.33 -18.75
C ILE A 163 16.03 8.60 -18.04
N ARG A 164 16.28 8.50 -16.73
CA ARG A 164 16.74 9.66 -15.94
C ARG A 164 18.12 10.14 -16.41
N THR A 165 18.31 11.46 -16.36
CA THR A 165 19.59 12.14 -16.67
C THR A 165 20.33 12.62 -15.42
N ARG A 166 19.73 12.45 -14.23
CA ARG A 166 20.28 12.85 -12.94
C ARG A 166 20.62 11.63 -12.10
N ASN A 167 21.62 11.75 -11.23
CA ASN A 167 21.97 10.75 -10.23
C ASN A 167 20.97 10.75 -9.08
N ILE A 168 20.70 9.57 -8.52
CA ILE A 168 19.80 9.39 -7.38
C ILE A 168 20.46 8.46 -6.35
N SER A 169 20.14 8.68 -5.08
CA SER A 169 20.60 7.88 -3.95
C SER A 169 19.46 7.64 -2.95
N LYS A 170 19.56 6.57 -2.16
CA LYS A 170 18.62 6.26 -1.08
C LYS A 170 19.36 5.52 0.03
N GLY A 171 19.21 6.00 1.27
CA GLY A 171 19.74 5.31 2.45
C GLY A 171 21.26 5.09 2.44
N GLY A 172 22.04 6.04 1.93
CA GLY A 172 23.49 5.91 1.81
C GLY A 172 23.98 5.11 0.59
N PHE A 173 23.07 4.51 -0.18
CA PHE A 173 23.38 3.83 -1.43
C PHE A 173 23.12 4.73 -2.63
N THR A 174 24.04 4.77 -3.59
CA THR A 174 23.91 5.53 -4.84
C THR A 174 23.66 4.57 -5.99
N PHE A 175 22.59 4.81 -6.76
CA PHE A 175 22.29 4.00 -7.94
C PHE A 175 23.26 4.31 -9.09
N ALA A 176 23.27 3.44 -10.11
CA ALA A 176 24.15 3.58 -11.28
C ALA A 176 24.18 5.02 -11.84
N ASN A 177 25.37 5.52 -12.14
CA ASN A 177 25.54 6.91 -12.57
C ASN A 177 24.89 7.12 -13.95
N ALA A 178 24.03 8.14 -14.06
CA ALA A 178 23.27 8.44 -15.26
C ALA A 178 24.15 8.70 -16.48
N LEU A 179 25.38 9.20 -16.26
CA LEU A 179 26.35 9.47 -17.32
C LEU A 179 26.69 8.21 -18.14
N TYR A 180 26.68 7.03 -17.51
CA TYR A 180 27.11 5.77 -18.13
C TYR A 180 25.95 4.89 -18.59
N PHE A 181 24.72 5.39 -18.56
CA PHE A 181 23.54 4.62 -18.93
C PHE A 181 23.51 4.03 -20.34
N PRO A 182 24.00 4.72 -21.40
CA PRO A 182 24.04 4.11 -22.72
C PRO A 182 24.78 2.76 -22.74
N ALA A 183 25.90 2.67 -22.00
CA ALA A 183 26.66 1.42 -21.88
C ALA A 183 26.06 0.45 -20.85
N ILE A 184 25.66 0.96 -19.67
CA ILE A 184 25.15 0.13 -18.58
C ILE A 184 23.85 -0.58 -18.97
N LEU A 185 22.90 0.13 -19.58
CA LEU A 185 21.60 -0.43 -19.92
C LEU A 185 21.72 -1.52 -20.99
N GLN A 186 22.53 -1.28 -22.03
CA GLN A 186 22.82 -2.28 -23.06
C GLN A 186 23.50 -3.52 -22.47
N ASN A 187 24.43 -3.35 -21.54
CA ASN A 187 25.07 -4.48 -20.88
C ASN A 187 24.09 -5.30 -20.04
N ILE A 188 23.16 -4.65 -19.34
CA ILE A 188 22.14 -5.32 -18.51
C ILE A 188 21.16 -6.11 -19.39
N GLU A 189 20.69 -5.55 -20.51
CA GLU A 189 19.78 -6.27 -21.44
C GLU A 189 20.41 -7.54 -22.02
N ASN A 190 21.73 -7.57 -22.17
CA ASN A 190 22.46 -8.72 -22.70
C ASN A 190 22.90 -9.73 -21.61
N MET A 191 22.55 -9.50 -20.34
CA MET A 191 22.86 -10.46 -19.28
C MET A 191 21.99 -11.72 -19.44
N PRO A 192 22.55 -12.92 -19.23
CA PRO A 192 21.76 -14.15 -19.25
C PRO A 192 20.71 -14.14 -18.14
N GLU A 193 19.51 -14.64 -18.45
CA GLU A 193 18.41 -14.83 -17.50
C GLU A 193 18.65 -15.98 -16.51
#